data_AF-A0A6J6JG32-F1
#
_entry.id   AF-A0A6J6JG32-F1
#
_cell.length_a   1.000
_cell.length_b   1.000
_cell.length_c   1.000
_cell.angle_alpha   90.00
_cell.angle_beta   90.00
_cell.angle_gamma   90.00
#
_symmetry.space_group_name_H-M   'P 1'
#
loop_
_entity.id
_entity.type
_entity.pdbx_description
1 polymer ?
#
loop_
_entity_poly.entity_id
_entity_poly.type
_entity_poly.pdbx_seq_one_letter_code
_entity_poly.pdbx_strand_id
1 'polypeptide(L)'
;MSRAALVTRCAVSLVVALALTGCATDVPTPTSSATPPPTSSPQPTSIVAPEDVTAAFREIAYASCDKANAEGVVESGWDGDPNQKTILVPDSEAYKDYSAVFVAANGVLALIWETDSFASCNASNAYSLAEEAGQEAAIDLTFNEADGTYQTVLDQGPDQEAPFVATYTVSNGLIVQQHIDADWGEATIEISYGMPSDEDIAYLRTAVDAFLAEN
;
A
#
# COMPACT_ATOMS: atom_id res chain seq x y z
N MET A 1 -31.99 -11.46 -45.95
CA MET A 1 -31.69 -10.08 -46.36
C MET A 1 -32.88 -9.20 -46.02
N SER A 2 -32.60 -8.02 -45.43
CA SER A 2 -33.51 -6.89 -45.19
C SER A 2 -34.55 -7.04 -44.08
N ARG A 3 -34.51 -6.08 -43.13
CA ARG A 3 -35.65 -5.23 -42.80
C ARG A 3 -35.17 -3.96 -42.09
N ALA A 4 -35.54 -2.83 -42.69
CA ALA A 4 -35.39 -1.49 -42.17
C ALA A 4 -36.68 -0.99 -41.52
N ALA A 5 -36.49 0.03 -40.68
CA ALA A 5 -37.38 1.14 -40.32
C ALA A 5 -38.53 0.92 -39.32
N LEU A 6 -38.53 1.74 -38.25
CA LEU A 6 -39.61 2.70 -38.03
C LEU A 6 -39.15 3.91 -37.20
N VAL A 7 -39.50 5.09 -37.69
CA VAL A 7 -39.35 6.44 -37.11
C VAL A 7 -40.69 6.83 -36.49
N THR A 8 -40.72 7.61 -35.39
CA THR A 8 -41.51 8.88 -35.25
C THR A 8 -41.74 9.33 -33.78
N ARG A 9 -41.22 10.54 -33.51
CA ARG A 9 -41.55 11.68 -32.62
C ARG A 9 -42.80 11.63 -31.70
N CYS A 10 -42.69 12.26 -30.52
CA CYS A 10 -43.48 13.46 -30.17
C CYS A 10 -42.98 14.15 -28.88
N ALA A 11 -42.95 15.49 -28.91
CA ALA A 11 -42.64 16.39 -27.81
C ALA A 11 -43.93 16.92 -27.16
N VAL A 12 -43.91 17.22 -25.86
CA VAL A 12 -44.86 18.16 -25.22
C VAL A 12 -44.16 18.90 -24.08
N SER A 13 -44.10 20.23 -24.22
CA SER A 13 -43.77 21.20 -23.17
C SER A 13 -45.03 21.60 -22.40
N LEU A 14 -44.95 21.95 -21.11
CA LEU A 14 -45.89 22.88 -20.48
C LEU A 14 -45.26 23.63 -19.30
N VAL A 15 -45.38 24.96 -19.36
CA VAL A 15 -44.99 26.00 -18.40
C VAL A 15 -46.20 26.36 -17.55
N VAL A 16 -46.04 26.62 -16.24
CA VAL A 16 -46.84 27.63 -15.49
C VAL A 16 -46.02 28.20 -14.34
N ALA A 17 -45.91 29.53 -14.30
CA ALA A 17 -45.41 30.33 -13.18
C ALA A 17 -46.58 30.87 -12.35
N LEU A 18 -46.38 31.11 -11.05
CA LEU A 18 -47.17 32.07 -10.27
C LEU A 18 -46.29 32.74 -9.19
N ALA A 19 -46.28 34.06 -9.24
CA ALA A 19 -45.66 34.96 -8.28
C ALA A 19 -46.61 35.28 -7.12
N LEU A 20 -46.05 35.63 -5.97
CA LEU A 20 -46.69 36.54 -5.01
C LEU A 20 -45.67 37.56 -4.48
N THR A 21 -46.12 38.80 -4.39
CA THR A 21 -45.45 40.03 -4.01
C THR A 21 -45.76 40.45 -2.57
N GLY A 22 -44.93 41.35 -2.02
CA GLY A 22 -45.25 42.26 -0.89
C GLY A 22 -44.41 41.99 0.37
N CYS A 23 -43.92 42.98 1.13
CA CYS A 23 -43.72 44.42 1.02
C CYS A 23 -42.73 44.83 2.16
N ALA A 24 -42.21 46.06 2.09
CA ALA A 24 -41.27 46.75 3.01
C ALA A 24 -41.49 46.48 4.53
N THR A 25 -40.51 46.61 5.44
CA THR A 25 -39.77 47.86 5.77
C THR A 25 -38.55 47.60 6.67
N ASP A 26 -37.66 48.59 6.65
CA ASP A 26 -36.73 49.07 7.70
C ASP A 26 -35.42 48.33 8.03
N VAL A 27 -34.36 49.08 7.73
CA VAL A 27 -32.97 48.91 8.12
C VAL A 27 -32.79 49.25 9.59
N PRO A 28 -32.17 48.34 10.36
CA PRO A 28 -31.23 48.76 11.38
C PRO A 28 -29.85 48.20 11.05
N THR A 29 -28.87 49.09 10.91
CA THR A 29 -27.44 48.78 10.85
C THR A 29 -27.00 48.20 12.21
N PRO A 30 -26.42 46.98 12.29
CA PRO A 30 -25.64 46.58 13.45
C PRO A 30 -24.15 46.71 13.13
N THR A 31 -23.52 47.43 14.05
CA THR A 31 -22.09 47.61 14.33
C THR A 31 -21.23 46.36 14.10
N SER A 32 -20.00 46.60 13.62
CA SER A 32 -18.88 45.66 13.47
C SER A 32 -18.89 44.53 14.51
N SER A 33 -19.16 43.30 14.06
CA SER A 33 -18.91 42.09 14.85
C SER A 33 -17.41 41.80 14.80
N ALA A 34 -16.78 41.77 15.98
CA ALA A 34 -15.38 41.42 16.13
C ALA A 34 -15.09 40.05 15.50
N THR A 35 -14.06 40.01 14.65
CA THR A 35 -13.44 38.77 14.17
C THR A 35 -12.98 37.96 15.40
N PRO A 36 -13.35 36.67 15.53
CA PRO A 36 -12.80 35.83 16.58
C PRO A 36 -11.26 35.77 16.43
N PRO A 37 -10.49 35.77 17.52
CA PRO A 37 -9.04 35.59 17.43
C PRO A 37 -8.74 34.29 16.68
N PRO A 38 -7.64 34.22 15.92
CA PRO A 38 -7.28 33.01 15.19
C PRO A 38 -7.21 31.86 16.20
N THR A 39 -8.05 30.85 16.00
CA THR A 39 -7.94 29.57 16.68
C THR A 39 -6.52 29.08 16.43
N SER A 40 -5.71 29.03 17.48
CA SER A 40 -4.37 28.47 17.42
C SER A 40 -4.50 27.05 16.87
N SER A 41 -4.06 26.85 15.62
CA SER A 41 -3.92 25.52 15.04
C SER A 41 -3.10 24.68 16.02
N PRO A 42 -3.52 23.46 16.39
CA PRO A 42 -2.67 22.59 17.18
C PRO A 42 -1.35 22.43 16.43
N GLN A 43 -0.26 22.78 17.09
CA GLN A 43 1.07 22.50 16.60
C GLN A 43 1.17 20.97 16.45
N PRO A 44 1.65 20.44 15.31
CA PRO A 44 1.82 19.00 15.15
C PRO A 44 2.69 18.51 16.31
N THR A 45 2.17 17.53 17.05
CA THR A 45 2.93 16.89 18.12
C THR A 45 3.94 16.00 17.40
N SER A 46 5.20 16.44 17.37
CA SER A 46 6.30 15.66 16.80
C SER A 46 6.30 14.27 17.41
N ILE A 47 6.44 13.24 16.59
CA ILE A 47 6.59 11.87 17.05
C ILE A 47 8.01 11.74 17.60
N VAL A 48 8.15 11.26 18.83
CA VAL A 48 9.45 11.12 19.48
C VAL A 48 10.20 9.97 18.82
N ALA A 49 11.40 10.23 18.29
CA ALA A 49 12.25 9.19 17.75
C ALA A 49 12.63 8.15 18.82
N PRO A 50 12.75 6.85 18.45
CA PRO A 50 13.33 5.86 19.34
C PRO A 50 14.79 6.19 19.66
N GLU A 51 15.26 5.78 20.84
CA GLU A 51 16.67 5.99 21.25
C GLU A 51 17.66 5.28 20.33
N ASP A 52 17.27 4.11 19.81
CA ASP A 52 17.99 3.34 18.81
C ASP A 52 17.04 3.00 17.66
N VAL A 53 17.12 3.78 16.58
CA VAL A 53 16.28 3.65 15.38
C VAL A 53 16.48 2.30 14.71
N THR A 54 17.73 1.83 14.62
CA THR A 54 18.07 0.58 13.94
C THR A 54 17.57 -0.62 14.73
N ALA A 55 17.76 -0.64 16.05
CA ALA A 55 17.23 -1.72 16.89
C ALA A 55 15.69 -1.74 16.88
N ALA A 56 15.05 -0.58 16.99
CA ALA A 56 13.58 -0.48 16.95
C ALA A 56 13.01 -0.98 15.61
N PHE A 57 13.60 -0.59 14.49
CA PHE A 57 13.16 -1.06 13.17
C PHE A 57 13.42 -2.55 12.97
N ARG A 58 14.53 -3.08 13.48
CA ARG A 58 14.83 -4.53 13.42
C ARG A 58 13.72 -5.34 14.09
N GLU A 59 13.27 -4.94 15.28
CA GLU A 59 12.14 -5.60 15.96
C GLU A 59 10.85 -5.54 15.14
N ILE A 60 10.56 -4.39 14.53
CA ILE A 60 9.40 -4.20 13.64
C ILE A 60 9.51 -5.10 12.40
N ALA A 61 10.68 -5.20 11.77
CA ALA A 61 10.92 -6.02 10.60
C ALA A 61 10.70 -7.51 10.90
N TYR A 62 11.26 -8.01 12.01
CA TYR A 62 11.02 -9.39 12.46
C TYR A 62 9.54 -9.63 12.75
N ALA A 63 8.90 -8.77 13.53
CA ALA A 63 7.49 -8.92 13.86
C ALA A 63 6.58 -8.93 12.61
N SER A 64 6.92 -8.10 11.62
CA SER A 64 6.22 -8.02 10.33
C SER A 64 6.35 -9.32 9.55
N CYS A 65 7.57 -9.83 9.41
CA CYS A 65 7.80 -11.07 8.68
C CYS A 65 7.24 -12.30 9.39
N ASP A 66 7.40 -12.39 10.70
CA ASP A 66 6.81 -13.46 11.51
C ASP A 66 5.28 -13.50 11.36
N LYS A 67 4.64 -12.32 11.36
CA LYS A 67 3.20 -12.22 11.16
C LYS A 67 2.79 -12.63 9.73
N ALA A 68 3.54 -12.20 8.72
CA ALA A 68 3.31 -12.61 7.33
C ALA A 68 3.40 -14.13 7.16
N ASN A 69 4.41 -14.78 7.74
CA ASN A 69 4.56 -16.24 7.68
C ASN A 69 3.49 -16.98 8.48
N ALA A 70 3.11 -16.46 9.66
CA ALA A 70 2.15 -17.12 10.54
C ALA A 70 0.69 -17.00 10.07
N GLU A 71 0.32 -15.86 9.50
CA GLU A 71 -1.08 -15.54 9.18
C GLU A 71 -1.34 -15.37 7.68
N GLY A 72 -0.29 -15.20 6.87
CA GLY A 72 -0.38 -14.81 5.47
C GLY A 72 -0.26 -13.30 5.30
N VAL A 73 0.03 -12.88 4.07
CA VAL A 73 0.07 -11.47 3.67
C VAL A 73 -0.27 -11.30 2.20
N VAL A 74 -0.92 -10.18 1.87
CA VAL A 74 -1.07 -9.67 0.51
C VAL A 74 -0.42 -8.30 0.46
N GLU A 75 0.47 -8.09 -0.50
CA GLU A 75 1.10 -6.78 -0.75
C GLU A 75 0.78 -6.33 -2.17
N SER A 76 0.20 -5.14 -2.31
CA SER A 76 -0.32 -4.63 -3.59
C SER A 76 0.24 -3.25 -3.92
N GLY A 77 0.34 -2.91 -5.20
CA GLY A 77 0.82 -1.59 -5.64
C GLY A 77 2.28 -1.56 -6.08
N TRP A 78 2.85 -2.75 -6.32
CA TRP A 78 4.14 -2.88 -7.00
C TRP A 78 4.12 -2.15 -8.36
N ASP A 79 5.27 -1.59 -8.76
CA ASP A 79 5.45 -0.76 -9.96
C ASP A 79 4.39 0.35 -10.15
N GLY A 80 3.73 0.78 -9.07
CA GLY A 80 2.64 1.75 -9.09
C GLY A 80 1.30 1.22 -9.61
N ASP A 81 1.15 -0.09 -9.83
CA ASP A 81 -0.11 -0.72 -10.27
C ASP A 81 -0.82 -1.45 -9.11
N PRO A 82 -2.02 -1.03 -8.71
CA PRO A 82 -2.76 -1.67 -7.62
C PRO A 82 -3.22 -3.11 -7.93
N ASN A 83 -3.18 -3.55 -9.19
CA ASN A 83 -3.49 -4.92 -9.59
C ASN A 83 -2.27 -5.84 -9.53
N GLN A 84 -1.07 -5.29 -9.43
CA GLN A 84 0.14 -6.07 -9.21
C GLN A 84 0.31 -6.36 -7.72
N LYS A 85 0.49 -7.64 -7.38
CA LYS A 85 0.54 -8.08 -5.98
C LYS A 85 1.43 -9.29 -5.75
N THR A 86 2.00 -9.37 -4.57
CA THR A 86 2.61 -10.57 -4.00
C THR A 86 1.67 -11.13 -2.93
N ILE A 87 1.52 -12.45 -2.90
CA ILE A 87 0.61 -13.17 -2.00
C ILE A 87 1.41 -14.27 -1.33
N LEU A 88 1.33 -14.36 -0.01
CA LEU A 88 1.88 -15.42 0.82
C LEU A 88 0.75 -16.02 1.68
N VAL A 89 0.61 -17.34 1.62
CA VAL A 89 -0.21 -18.10 2.59
C VAL A 89 0.68 -18.73 3.66
N PRO A 90 0.18 -18.97 4.88
CA PRO A 90 0.91 -19.75 5.87
C PRO A 90 1.28 -21.15 5.37
N ASP A 91 2.37 -21.73 5.88
CA ASP A 91 2.82 -23.08 5.49
C ASP A 91 1.73 -24.15 5.66
N SER A 92 0.86 -24.02 6.67
CA SER A 92 -0.26 -24.95 6.89
C SER A 92 -1.32 -24.92 5.78
N GLU A 93 -1.34 -23.86 4.99
CA GLU A 93 -2.27 -23.61 3.89
C GLU A 93 -1.57 -23.68 2.51
N ALA A 94 -0.27 -24.01 2.48
CA ALA A 94 0.50 -24.18 1.27
C ALA A 94 -0.15 -25.23 0.34
N TYR A 95 -0.04 -25.00 -0.97
CA TYR A 95 -0.57 -25.90 -1.97
C TYR A 95 0.57 -26.65 -2.67
N LYS A 96 0.63 -27.97 -2.46
CA LYS A 96 1.67 -28.86 -3.00
C LYS A 96 3.10 -28.36 -2.69
N ASP A 97 3.31 -27.91 -1.45
CA ASP A 97 4.57 -27.35 -0.93
C ASP A 97 4.96 -25.95 -1.45
N TYR A 98 4.03 -25.24 -2.09
CA TYR A 98 4.21 -23.84 -2.51
C TYR A 98 3.28 -22.92 -1.71
N SER A 99 3.82 -21.82 -1.19
CA SER A 99 3.11 -20.89 -0.30
C SER A 99 2.96 -19.49 -0.88
N ALA A 100 3.61 -19.16 -2.01
CA ALA A 100 3.68 -17.79 -2.48
C ALA A 100 3.56 -17.64 -4.00
N VAL A 101 2.90 -16.54 -4.42
CA VAL A 101 2.67 -16.21 -5.83
C VAL A 101 2.74 -14.70 -6.05
N PHE A 102 3.28 -14.32 -7.20
CA PHE A 102 3.21 -12.98 -7.75
C PHE A 102 2.14 -12.92 -8.85
N VAL A 103 1.37 -11.84 -8.85
CA VAL A 103 0.39 -11.50 -9.87
C VAL A 103 0.85 -10.22 -10.55
N ALA A 104 1.23 -10.32 -11.82
CA ALA A 104 1.56 -9.17 -12.64
C ALA A 104 0.29 -8.36 -12.99
N ALA A 105 0.44 -7.08 -13.31
CA ALA A 105 -0.67 -6.21 -13.72
C ALA A 105 -1.49 -6.75 -14.93
N ASN A 106 -0.85 -7.52 -15.81
CA ASN A 106 -1.49 -8.17 -16.96
C ASN A 106 -2.11 -9.54 -16.64
N GLY A 107 -2.11 -9.96 -15.37
CA GLY A 107 -2.62 -11.24 -14.89
C GLY A 107 -1.67 -12.43 -15.06
N VAL A 108 -0.43 -12.22 -15.50
CA VAL A 108 0.59 -13.29 -15.51
C VAL A 108 0.94 -13.66 -14.07
N LEU A 109 1.02 -14.96 -13.81
CA LEU A 109 1.32 -15.51 -12.49
C LEU A 109 2.73 -16.08 -12.46
N ALA A 110 3.45 -15.86 -11.37
CA ALA A 110 4.76 -16.47 -11.12
C ALA A 110 4.86 -16.97 -9.69
N LEU A 111 5.48 -18.12 -9.47
CA LEU A 111 5.77 -18.60 -8.12
C LEU A 111 6.87 -17.75 -7.50
N ILE A 112 6.73 -17.45 -6.21
CA ILE A 112 7.75 -16.79 -5.41
C ILE A 112 8.42 -17.86 -4.55
N TRP A 113 9.75 -17.85 -4.52
CA TRP A 113 10.55 -18.90 -3.86
C TRP A 113 11.08 -18.48 -2.50
N GLU A 114 11.23 -17.18 -2.28
CA GLU A 114 11.90 -16.62 -1.12
C GLU A 114 11.07 -15.44 -0.59
N THR A 115 11.02 -15.30 0.74
CA THR A 115 10.20 -14.26 1.39
C THR A 115 10.84 -12.87 1.29
N ASP A 116 12.06 -12.76 0.77
CA ASP A 116 12.73 -11.48 0.53
C ASP A 116 12.05 -10.66 -0.58
N SER A 117 11.20 -11.29 -1.38
CA SER A 117 10.32 -10.66 -2.37
C SER A 117 9.12 -9.93 -1.76
N PHE A 118 8.92 -10.01 -0.44
CA PHE A 118 7.84 -9.34 0.28
C PHE A 118 8.40 -8.15 1.08
N ALA A 119 7.80 -6.97 0.93
CA ALA A 119 8.14 -5.75 1.66
C ALA A 119 8.10 -5.95 3.19
N SER A 120 7.15 -6.76 3.67
CA SER A 120 7.01 -7.15 5.08
C SER A 120 8.15 -8.03 5.61
N CYS A 121 8.90 -8.70 4.72
CA CYS A 121 9.95 -9.67 5.08
C CYS A 121 11.36 -9.28 4.64
N ASN A 122 11.51 -8.42 3.63
CA ASN A 122 12.80 -8.12 3.00
C ASN A 122 13.87 -7.69 4.03
N ALA A 123 13.54 -6.70 4.88
CA ALA A 123 14.46 -6.22 5.91
C ALA A 123 14.79 -7.30 6.96
N SER A 124 13.80 -8.09 7.38
CA SER A 124 13.99 -9.22 8.32
C SER A 124 14.99 -10.23 7.76
N ASN A 125 14.86 -10.60 6.49
CA ASN A 125 15.77 -11.54 5.83
C ASN A 125 17.19 -10.96 5.74
N ALA A 126 17.33 -9.67 5.40
CA ALA A 126 18.64 -9.01 5.39
C ALA A 126 19.30 -8.98 6.78
N TYR A 127 18.55 -8.74 7.85
CA TYR A 127 19.06 -8.84 9.21
C TYR A 127 19.51 -10.26 9.55
N SER A 128 18.67 -11.27 9.28
CA SER A 128 19.00 -12.68 9.54
C SER A 128 20.27 -13.12 8.81
N LEU A 129 20.41 -12.78 7.52
CA LEU A 129 21.60 -13.12 6.74
C LEU A 129 22.87 -12.47 7.29
N ALA A 130 22.79 -11.21 7.75
CA ALA A 130 23.92 -10.54 8.37
C ALA A 130 24.30 -11.21 9.70
N GLU A 131 23.32 -11.55 10.53
CA GLU A 131 23.52 -12.26 11.79
C GLU A 131 24.18 -13.63 11.57
N GLU A 132 23.74 -14.39 10.57
CA GLU A 132 24.34 -15.67 10.17
C GLU A 132 25.81 -15.50 9.71
N ALA A 133 26.10 -14.41 8.99
CA ALA A 133 27.45 -14.06 8.58
C ALA A 133 28.31 -13.51 9.74
N GLY A 134 27.75 -13.27 10.92
CA GLY A 134 28.42 -12.63 12.05
C GLY A 134 28.78 -11.17 11.77
N GLN A 135 27.96 -10.49 10.96
CA GLN A 135 28.13 -9.10 10.53
C GLN A 135 26.92 -8.26 10.91
N GLU A 136 27.09 -6.93 10.92
CA GLU A 136 25.94 -6.02 10.99
C GLU A 136 25.30 -5.89 9.61
N ALA A 137 23.98 -5.88 9.56
CA ALA A 137 23.26 -5.65 8.31
C ALA A 137 23.53 -4.24 7.80
N ALA A 138 23.81 -4.12 6.50
CA ALA A 138 24.05 -2.85 5.83
C ALA A 138 22.73 -2.11 5.54
N ILE A 139 21.94 -1.84 6.59
CA ILE A 139 20.68 -1.08 6.51
C ILE A 139 20.87 0.18 7.36
N ASP A 140 21.10 1.31 6.69
CA ASP A 140 21.26 2.62 7.32
C ASP A 140 19.90 3.33 7.40
N LEU A 141 19.38 3.48 8.61
CA LEU A 141 18.02 3.96 8.87
C LEU A 141 18.03 5.39 9.39
N THR A 142 17.11 6.17 8.84
CA THR A 142 16.72 7.47 9.39
C THR A 142 15.27 7.41 9.84
N PHE A 143 14.94 8.11 10.93
CA PHE A 143 13.58 8.23 11.43
C PHE A 143 13.05 9.64 11.20
N ASN A 144 11.88 9.75 10.60
CA ASN A 144 11.22 11.03 10.35
C ASN A 144 10.23 11.33 11.48
N GLU A 145 10.57 12.28 12.36
CA GLU A 145 9.73 12.66 13.50
C GLU A 145 8.42 13.38 13.10
N ALA A 146 8.30 13.85 11.86
CA ALA A 146 7.10 14.54 11.40
C ALA A 146 5.92 13.59 11.15
N ASP A 147 6.21 12.37 10.68
CA ASP A 147 5.20 11.38 10.28
C ASP A 147 5.45 9.98 10.86
N GLY A 148 6.57 9.75 11.54
CA GLY A 148 6.90 8.51 12.22
C GLY A 148 7.39 7.40 11.30
N THR A 149 7.81 7.75 10.08
CA THR A 149 8.30 6.80 9.09
C THR A 149 9.79 6.48 9.29
N TYR A 150 10.19 5.29 8.83
CA TYR A 150 11.58 4.86 8.77
C TYR A 150 12.03 4.90 7.32
N GLN A 151 13.22 5.42 7.03
CA GLN A 151 13.73 5.53 5.67
C GLN A 151 15.13 4.94 5.57
N THR A 152 15.39 4.19 4.51
CA THR A 152 16.71 3.64 4.14
C THR A 152 16.95 3.79 2.65
N VAL A 153 18.21 3.72 2.24
CA VAL A 153 18.59 3.53 0.84
C VAL A 153 18.86 2.04 0.62
N LEU A 154 18.22 1.46 -0.39
CA LEU A 154 18.42 0.07 -0.79
C LEU A 154 19.28 0.01 -2.05
N ASP A 155 20.40 -0.70 -1.96
CA ASP A 155 21.28 -1.02 -3.08
C ASP A 155 20.79 -2.33 -3.72
N GLN A 156 20.62 -2.35 -5.04
CA GLN A 156 20.20 -3.55 -5.77
C GLN A 156 21.37 -4.46 -6.16
N GLY A 157 22.60 -4.10 -5.77
CA GLY A 157 23.80 -4.85 -6.04
C GLY A 157 24.57 -4.32 -7.26
N PRO A 158 25.77 -4.86 -7.52
CA PRO A 158 26.75 -4.25 -8.41
C PRO A 158 26.36 -4.24 -9.90
N ASP A 159 25.39 -5.06 -10.30
CA ASP A 159 24.96 -5.24 -11.70
C ASP A 159 23.58 -4.64 -11.98
N GLN A 160 22.95 -4.00 -10.98
CA GLN A 160 21.58 -3.50 -11.06
C GLN A 160 21.52 -1.97 -11.13
N GLU A 161 20.31 -1.43 -11.28
CA GLU A 161 20.06 0.02 -11.39
C GLU A 161 20.50 0.80 -10.14
N ALA A 162 20.47 2.14 -10.23
CA ALA A 162 20.86 3.02 -9.14
C ALA A 162 20.10 2.66 -7.83
N PRO A 163 20.75 2.87 -6.66
CA PRO A 163 20.09 2.63 -5.39
C PRO A 163 18.83 3.50 -5.26
N PHE A 164 17.84 2.99 -4.55
CA PHE A 164 16.55 3.66 -4.39
C PHE A 164 16.22 3.88 -2.92
N VAL A 165 15.31 4.83 -2.64
CA VAL A 165 14.88 5.15 -1.29
C VAL A 165 13.65 4.33 -0.95
N ALA A 166 13.68 3.63 0.19
CA ALA A 166 12.53 2.94 0.75
C ALA A 166 12.10 3.65 2.04
N THR A 167 10.82 4.04 2.09
CA THR A 167 10.18 4.66 3.26
C THR A 167 9.11 3.72 3.80
N TYR A 168 9.24 3.31 5.05
CA TYR A 168 8.34 2.38 5.73
C TYR A 168 7.40 3.12 6.67
N THR A 169 6.10 2.90 6.47
CA THR A 169 5.08 3.32 7.41
C THR A 169 4.80 2.17 8.37
N VAL A 170 4.86 2.48 9.67
CA VAL A 170 4.67 1.49 10.74
C VAL A 170 3.39 1.78 11.51
N SER A 171 2.61 0.74 11.79
CA SER A 171 1.42 0.83 12.62
C SER A 171 1.32 -0.43 13.50
N ASN A 172 1.06 -0.23 14.79
CA ASN A 172 0.99 -1.30 15.79
C ASN A 172 2.22 -2.23 15.79
N GLY A 173 3.42 -1.67 15.57
CA GLY A 173 4.68 -2.43 15.55
C GLY A 173 4.89 -3.27 14.29
N LEU A 174 4.11 -3.04 13.23
CA LEU A 174 4.21 -3.75 11.95
C LEU A 174 4.41 -2.76 10.81
N ILE A 175 5.15 -3.16 9.79
CA ILE A 175 5.23 -2.43 8.52
C ILE A 175 3.88 -2.60 7.83
N VAL A 176 3.17 -1.50 7.58
CA VAL A 176 1.85 -1.53 6.91
C VAL A 176 1.88 -0.97 5.50
N GLN A 177 2.96 -0.27 5.15
CA GLN A 177 3.17 0.26 3.81
C GLN A 177 4.68 0.47 3.58
N GLN A 178 5.11 0.27 2.34
CA GLN A 178 6.43 0.68 1.86
C GLN A 178 6.25 1.60 0.65
N HIS A 179 6.80 2.79 0.70
CA HIS A 179 6.94 3.67 -0.45
C HIS A 179 8.36 3.55 -1.02
N ILE A 180 8.45 3.37 -2.32
CA ILE A 180 9.69 3.29 -3.09
C ILE A 180 9.78 4.53 -3.95
N ASP A 181 10.90 5.25 -3.82
CA ASP A 181 11.29 6.36 -4.70
C ASP A 181 12.58 5.98 -5.41
N ALA A 182 12.48 5.77 -6.71
CA ALA A 182 13.56 5.32 -7.57
C ALA A 182 13.60 6.12 -8.89
N ASP A 183 14.77 6.14 -9.53
CA ASP A 183 14.95 6.79 -10.85
C ASP A 183 14.05 6.19 -11.95
N TRP A 184 13.65 4.92 -11.79
CA TRP A 184 12.76 4.20 -12.70
C TRP A 184 11.27 4.37 -12.38
N GLY A 185 10.93 5.02 -11.27
CA GLY A 185 9.55 5.31 -10.88
C GLY A 185 9.33 5.28 -9.39
N GLU A 186 8.11 5.66 -8.99
CA GLU A 186 7.64 5.58 -7.62
C GLU A 186 6.59 4.48 -7.48
N ALA A 187 6.60 3.77 -6.36
CA ALA A 187 5.59 2.78 -6.03
C ALA A 187 5.20 2.89 -4.55
N THR A 188 3.94 2.59 -4.24
CA THR A 188 3.47 2.47 -2.87
C THR A 188 2.85 1.09 -2.70
N ILE A 189 3.52 0.27 -1.90
CA ILE A 189 3.14 -1.09 -1.59
C ILE A 189 2.32 -1.06 -0.30
N GLU A 190 1.03 -1.38 -0.41
CA GLU A 190 0.12 -1.54 0.72
C GLU A 190 0.21 -2.98 1.24
N ILE A 191 0.39 -3.14 2.55
CA ILE A 191 0.60 -4.45 3.18
C ILE A 191 -0.61 -4.83 4.03
N SER A 192 -1.27 -5.94 3.67
CA SER A 192 -2.42 -6.48 4.38
C SER A 192 -2.09 -7.85 4.96
N TYR A 193 -1.87 -7.91 6.27
CA TYR A 193 -1.66 -9.16 7.00
C TYR A 193 -2.96 -9.94 7.21
N GLY A 194 -2.83 -11.26 7.25
CA GLY A 194 -3.92 -12.20 7.45
C GLY A 194 -4.10 -13.11 6.25
N MET A 195 -4.99 -14.09 6.41
CA MET A 195 -5.23 -15.10 5.39
C MET A 195 -5.66 -14.43 4.07
N PRO A 196 -4.96 -14.68 2.95
CA PRO A 196 -5.37 -14.18 1.64
C PRO A 196 -6.79 -14.61 1.27
N SER A 197 -7.42 -13.88 0.36
CA SER A 197 -8.78 -14.19 -0.10
C SER A 197 -8.83 -15.49 -0.89
N ASP A 198 -10.03 -16.08 -1.06
CA ASP A 198 -10.22 -17.25 -1.91
C ASP A 198 -9.74 -17.03 -3.36
N GLU A 199 -9.87 -15.81 -3.87
CA GLU A 199 -9.36 -15.40 -5.18
C GLU A 199 -7.83 -15.41 -5.21
N ASP A 200 -7.19 -14.85 -4.19
CA ASP A 200 -5.73 -14.82 -4.08
C ASP A 200 -5.14 -16.24 -3.97
N ILE A 201 -5.79 -17.11 -3.18
CA ILE A 201 -5.44 -18.53 -3.07
C ILE A 201 -5.62 -19.24 -4.42
N ALA A 202 -6.62 -18.86 -5.22
CA ALA A 202 -6.81 -19.44 -6.54
C ALA A 202 -5.67 -19.07 -7.52
N TYR A 203 -5.08 -17.88 -7.41
CA TYR A 203 -3.89 -17.51 -8.17
C TYR A 203 -2.70 -18.43 -7.83
N LEU A 204 -2.45 -18.66 -6.53
CA LEU A 204 -1.39 -19.57 -6.10
C LEU A 204 -1.59 -20.96 -6.70
N ARG A 205 -2.79 -21.54 -6.56
CA ARG A 205 -3.09 -22.88 -7.09
C ARG A 205 -2.90 -22.95 -8.60
N THR A 206 -3.34 -21.93 -9.32
CA THR A 206 -3.21 -21.85 -10.79
C THR A 206 -1.74 -21.81 -11.20
N ALA A 207 -0.92 -20.99 -10.54
CA ALA A 207 0.51 -20.90 -10.81
C ALA A 207 1.24 -22.22 -10.53
N VAL A 208 0.93 -22.87 -9.41
CA VAL A 208 1.51 -24.17 -9.02
C VAL A 208 1.13 -25.26 -10.02
N ASP A 209 -0.15 -25.35 -10.38
CA ASP A 209 -0.62 -26.37 -11.31
C ASP A 209 -0.01 -26.18 -12.71
N ALA A 210 0.20 -24.94 -13.15
CA ALA A 210 0.91 -24.64 -14.39
C ALA A 210 2.38 -25.07 -14.31
N PHE A 211 3.10 -24.68 -13.26
CA PHE A 211 4.50 -25.04 -13.05
C PHE A 211 4.72 -26.56 -13.05
N LEU A 212 3.88 -27.30 -12.33
CA LEU A 212 3.97 -28.76 -12.21
C LEU A 212 3.50 -29.51 -13.46
N ALA A 213 2.78 -28.87 -14.37
CA ALA A 213 2.44 -29.47 -15.66
C ALA A 213 3.61 -29.41 -16.66
N GLU A 214 4.54 -28.48 -16.43
CA GLU A 214 5.69 -28.20 -17.31
C GLU A 214 7.01 -28.83 -16.82
N ASN A 215 7.04 -29.38 -15.59
CA ASN A 215 8.22 -29.98 -14.95
C ASN A 215 7.93 -31.38 -14.40
#